data_AF-B7JVF4-F1
#
_entry.id   AF-B7JVF4-F1
#
_cell.length_a   1.000
_cell.length_b   1.000
_cell.length_c   1.000
_cell.angle_alpha   90.00
_cell.angle_beta   90.00
_cell.angle_gamma   90.00
#
_symmetry.space_group_name_H-M   'P 1'
#
loop_
_entity.id
_entity.type
_entity.pdbx_description
1 polymer ?
#
loop_
_entity_poly.entity_id
_entity_poly.type
_entity_poly.pdbx_seq_one_letter_code
_entity_poly.pdbx_strand_id
1 'polypeptide(L)'
;MDAKIPPLTPFKKPSGTSLLILLILLLGLLCLGFAQILDLSSISLSLLFPLAVSAICSAILGYVVVPVLRRLKAGQVIQEDGPQTHLKKAGTPTMGGIFFVPVAVIIALIWSKLDPAVLAVSIVTLAYMGIGWIDDWQILRQKSNKGLTPRMKLILQIAIAVGFCIWTFLTQSADLTNIALPGQIILPLGLFFWIIAGFVLVAESNATNLTDGVDGLAGGTGSLAFLGLAALMASNNPGLMIFCACMSGGCLGFIVHNRNPATVFMGDTGSLALGGSLGAIGILSGHVWGLFLVSGIFFVESLSVIAQVSYYKATKGPDGKGKRLLKMAPLHHHLELSGWAETQIVGLFYLINAGLAVLAVISS
;
A
#
# COMPACT_ATOMS: atom_id res chain seq x y z
N MET A 1 16.87 -16.51 43.94
CA MET A 1 15.97 -17.44 43.23
C MET A 1 15.64 -16.81 41.89
N ASP A 2 16.52 -17.00 40.90
CA ASP A 2 16.28 -16.50 39.55
C ASP A 2 15.42 -17.52 38.83
N ALA A 3 14.11 -17.40 38.98
CA ALA A 3 13.15 -18.11 38.16
C ALA A 3 13.35 -17.65 36.72
N LYS A 4 14.18 -18.39 35.96
CA LYS A 4 14.31 -18.22 34.52
C LYS A 4 12.92 -18.46 33.94
N ILE A 5 12.26 -17.38 33.55
CA ILE A 5 11.05 -17.43 32.72
C ILE A 5 11.41 -18.33 31.55
N PRO A 6 10.74 -19.48 31.36
CA PRO A 6 11.04 -20.35 30.23
C PRO A 6 10.84 -19.53 28.97
N PRO A 7 11.76 -19.59 27.99
CA PRO A 7 11.62 -18.82 26.76
C PRO A 7 10.25 -19.13 26.18
N LEU A 8 9.43 -18.09 25.98
CA LEU A 8 8.18 -18.15 25.24
C LEU A 8 8.43 -19.09 24.06
N THR A 9 7.76 -20.25 24.02
CA THR A 9 7.85 -21.17 22.90
C THR A 9 7.69 -20.31 21.65
N PRO A 10 8.74 -20.14 20.83
CA PRO A 10 8.71 -19.14 19.79
C PRO A 10 7.53 -19.52 18.91
N PHE A 11 6.50 -18.67 18.87
CA PHE A 11 5.33 -18.87 18.03
C PHE A 11 5.84 -19.38 16.69
N LYS A 12 5.42 -20.59 16.30
CA LYS A 12 5.93 -21.26 15.10
C LYS A 12 5.89 -20.24 13.95
N LYS A 13 7.07 -19.90 13.42
CA LYS A 13 7.19 -18.85 12.39
C LYS A 13 6.26 -19.21 11.23
N PRO A 14 5.25 -18.37 10.91
CA PRO A 14 4.34 -18.68 9.82
C PRO A 14 5.14 -18.72 8.52
N SER A 15 4.76 -19.61 7.61
CA SER A 15 5.26 -19.63 6.24
C SER A 15 4.57 -18.55 5.40
N GLY A 16 5.18 -18.13 4.28
CA GLY A 16 4.50 -17.24 3.33
C GLY A 16 3.20 -17.83 2.80
N THR A 17 3.11 -19.16 2.64
CA THR A 17 1.86 -19.84 2.26
C THR A 17 0.77 -19.71 3.32
N SER A 18 1.11 -19.91 4.60
CA SER A 18 0.13 -19.72 5.69
C SER A 18 -0.31 -18.27 5.82
N LEU A 19 0.55 -17.30 5.51
CA LEU A 19 0.16 -15.88 5.49
C LEU A 19 -0.74 -15.54 4.30
N LEU A 20 -0.52 -16.14 3.13
CA LEU A 20 -1.45 -16.01 2.00
C LEU A 20 -2.82 -16.59 2.37
N ILE A 21 -2.87 -17.76 3.00
CA ILE A 21 -4.13 -18.36 3.47
C ILE A 21 -4.81 -17.45 4.50
N LEU A 22 -4.04 -16.93 5.48
CA LEU A 22 -4.55 -15.96 6.46
C LEU A 22 -5.15 -14.74 5.76
N LEU A 23 -4.45 -14.16 4.78
CA LEU A 23 -4.94 -12.99 4.04
C LEU A 23 -6.25 -13.30 3.30
N ILE A 24 -6.34 -14.44 2.62
CA ILE A 24 -7.59 -14.86 1.93
C ILE A 24 -8.74 -15.00 2.93
N LEU A 25 -8.48 -15.62 4.09
CA LEU A 25 -9.48 -15.77 5.15
C LEU A 25 -9.91 -14.42 5.73
N LEU A 26 -8.97 -13.50 5.98
CA LEU A 26 -9.27 -12.15 6.46
C LEU A 26 -10.11 -11.38 5.43
N LEU A 27 -9.74 -11.40 4.15
CA LEU A 27 -10.50 -10.73 3.09
C LEU A 27 -11.92 -11.32 2.98
N GLY A 28 -12.06 -12.64 3.03
CA GLY A 28 -13.37 -13.30 3.00
C GLY A 28 -14.24 -12.94 4.22
N LEU A 29 -13.66 -12.97 5.41
CA LEU A 29 -14.35 -12.57 6.65
C LEU A 29 -14.74 -11.09 6.64
N LEU A 30 -13.89 -10.21 6.14
CA LEU A 30 -14.19 -8.78 6.01
C LEU A 30 -15.31 -8.53 5.00
N CYS A 31 -15.32 -9.19 3.84
CA CYS A 31 -16.43 -9.08 2.87
C CYS A 31 -17.78 -9.46 3.50
N LEU A 32 -17.82 -10.53 4.29
CA LEU A 32 -19.03 -10.96 5.00
C LEU A 32 -19.38 -10.02 6.15
N GLY A 33 -18.38 -9.60 6.93
CA GLY A 33 -18.56 -8.69 8.06
C GLY A 33 -19.06 -7.31 7.62
N PHE A 34 -18.51 -6.75 6.54
CA PHE A 34 -18.98 -5.48 5.98
C PHE A 34 -20.40 -5.56 5.44
N ALA A 35 -20.80 -6.69 4.84
CA ALA A 35 -22.20 -6.91 4.44
C ALA A 35 -23.17 -6.86 5.62
N GLN A 36 -22.75 -7.37 6.78
CA GLN A 36 -23.54 -7.33 8.01
C GLN A 36 -23.53 -5.94 8.65
N ILE A 37 -22.36 -5.30 8.78
CA ILE A 37 -22.21 -3.97 9.39
C ILE A 37 -23.01 -2.93 8.63
N LEU A 38 -23.00 -3.01 7.30
CA LEU A 38 -23.68 -2.04 6.43
C LEU A 38 -25.14 -2.40 6.13
N ASP A 39 -25.63 -3.55 6.61
CA ASP A 39 -26.96 -4.11 6.27
C ASP A 39 -27.22 -4.20 4.74
N LEU A 40 -26.16 -4.54 4.00
CA LEU A 40 -26.16 -4.63 2.54
C LEU A 40 -25.69 -6.01 2.10
N SER A 41 -26.60 -7.00 2.11
CA SER A 41 -26.27 -8.39 1.73
C SER A 41 -25.64 -8.52 0.33
N SER A 42 -26.09 -7.70 -0.62
CA SER A 42 -25.57 -7.67 -2.00
C SER A 42 -24.15 -7.12 -2.12
N ILE A 43 -23.65 -6.40 -1.11
CA ILE A 43 -22.29 -5.83 -1.10
C ILE A 43 -21.24 -6.93 -1.18
N SER A 44 -21.50 -8.08 -0.52
CA SER A 44 -20.55 -9.17 -0.42
C SER A 44 -20.16 -9.67 -1.81
N LEU A 45 -21.15 -9.86 -2.69
CA LEU A 45 -20.95 -10.28 -4.06
C LEU A 45 -20.26 -9.19 -4.89
N SER A 46 -20.72 -7.94 -4.74
CA SER A 46 -20.17 -6.78 -5.47
C SER A 46 -18.71 -6.47 -5.12
N LEU A 47 -18.27 -6.84 -3.92
CA LEU A 47 -16.87 -6.77 -3.50
C LEU A 47 -16.08 -8.02 -3.93
N LEU A 48 -16.63 -9.21 -3.65
CA LEU A 48 -15.90 -10.47 -3.80
C LEU A 48 -15.65 -10.84 -5.26
N PHE A 49 -16.60 -10.58 -6.16
CA PHE A 49 -16.44 -10.93 -7.58
C PHE A 49 -15.31 -10.15 -8.27
N PRO A 50 -15.30 -8.80 -8.26
CA PRO A 50 -14.21 -8.03 -8.88
C PRO A 50 -12.85 -8.33 -8.23
N LEU A 51 -12.82 -8.51 -6.90
CA LEU A 51 -11.63 -8.93 -6.17
C LEU A 51 -11.11 -10.29 -6.64
N ALA A 52 -11.97 -11.31 -6.69
CA ALA A 52 -11.57 -12.65 -7.09
C ALA A 52 -11.08 -12.70 -8.54
N VAL A 53 -11.78 -12.03 -9.46
CA VAL A 53 -11.38 -11.97 -10.87
C VAL A 53 -10.01 -11.28 -11.01
N SER A 54 -9.82 -10.13 -10.36
CA SER A 54 -8.53 -9.42 -10.39
C SER A 54 -7.39 -10.22 -9.75
N ALA A 55 -7.67 -10.93 -8.66
CA ALA A 55 -6.70 -11.82 -8.01
C ALA A 55 -6.27 -12.98 -8.91
N ILE A 56 -7.23 -13.66 -9.54
CA ILE A 56 -6.96 -14.78 -10.45
C ILE A 56 -6.18 -14.28 -11.66
N CYS A 57 -6.62 -13.21 -12.32
CA CYS A 57 -5.95 -12.65 -13.48
C CYS A 57 -4.52 -12.19 -13.16
N SER A 58 -4.33 -11.51 -12.02
CA SER A 58 -3.00 -11.03 -11.60
C SER A 58 -2.07 -12.20 -11.24
N ALA A 59 -2.58 -13.23 -10.55
CA ALA A 59 -1.80 -14.43 -10.24
C ALA A 59 -1.38 -15.18 -11.51
N ILE A 60 -2.29 -15.38 -12.47
CA ILE A 60 -2.00 -16.05 -13.75
C ILE A 60 -0.98 -15.24 -14.54
N LEU A 61 -1.18 -13.93 -14.69
CA LEU A 61 -0.27 -13.08 -15.44
C LEU A 61 1.13 -13.05 -14.81
N GLY A 62 1.22 -13.08 -13.47
CA GLY A 62 2.50 -13.19 -12.77
C GLY A 62 3.31 -14.43 -13.16
N TYR A 63 2.70 -15.59 -13.40
CA TYR A 63 3.41 -16.77 -13.88
C TYR A 63 4.05 -16.59 -15.26
N VAL A 64 3.51 -15.68 -16.08
CA VAL A 64 4.03 -15.35 -17.41
C VAL A 64 5.09 -14.25 -17.31
N VAL A 65 4.83 -13.19 -16.53
CA VAL A 65 5.67 -12.00 -16.46
C VAL A 65 6.92 -12.20 -15.60
N VAL A 66 6.83 -12.92 -14.48
CA VAL A 66 7.97 -13.13 -13.57
C VAL A 66 9.17 -13.82 -14.26
N PRO A 67 8.99 -14.88 -15.07
CA PRO A 67 10.07 -15.45 -15.87
C PRO A 67 10.69 -14.47 -16.87
N VAL A 68 9.89 -13.57 -17.45
CA VAL A 68 10.38 -12.53 -18.38
C VAL A 68 11.25 -11.52 -17.63
N LEU A 69 10.80 -11.02 -16.48
CA LEU A 69 11.61 -10.12 -15.63
C LEU A 69 12.92 -10.77 -15.20
N ARG A 70 12.90 -12.07 -14.86
CA ARG A 70 14.12 -12.84 -14.55
C ARG A 70 15.09 -12.91 -15.75
N ARG A 71 14.58 -13.10 -16.97
CA ARG A 71 15.40 -13.13 -18.20
C ARG A 71 16.00 -11.77 -18.54
N LEU A 72 15.28 -10.68 -18.24
CA LEU A 72 15.79 -9.31 -18.39
C LEU A 72 16.89 -8.97 -17.38
N LYS A 73 17.28 -9.90 -16.50
CA LYS A 73 18.20 -9.69 -15.38
C LYS A 73 17.77 -8.50 -14.53
N ALA A 74 16.46 -8.34 -14.33
CA ALA A 74 15.86 -7.31 -13.49
C ALA A 74 16.09 -7.57 -11.98
N GLY A 75 17.19 -8.23 -11.61
CA GLY A 75 17.51 -8.60 -10.24
C GLY A 75 17.90 -7.37 -9.43
N GLN A 76 17.29 -7.21 -8.27
CA GLN A 76 17.58 -6.06 -7.39
C GLN A 76 19.01 -6.18 -6.82
N VAL A 77 19.77 -5.08 -6.92
CA VAL A 77 21.03 -4.92 -6.18
C VAL A 77 20.66 -4.50 -4.76
N ILE A 78 21.06 -5.30 -3.78
CA ILE A 78 20.64 -5.10 -2.38
C ILE A 78 21.57 -4.10 -1.71
N GLN A 79 21.00 -3.21 -0.90
CA GLN A 79 21.76 -2.21 -0.16
C GLN A 79 22.52 -2.86 1.02
N GLU A 80 23.80 -2.55 1.16
CA GLU A 80 24.67 -3.09 2.22
C GLU A 80 24.25 -2.62 3.63
N ASP A 81 23.58 -1.47 3.73
CA ASP A 81 23.08 -0.88 4.98
C ASP A 81 21.79 -1.56 5.51
N GLY A 82 21.22 -2.50 4.75
CA GLY A 82 20.02 -3.25 5.10
C GLY A 82 20.24 -4.36 6.15
N PRO A 83 19.16 -4.98 6.65
CA PRO A 83 19.30 -6.18 7.47
C PRO A 83 20.04 -7.28 6.68
N GLN A 84 21.05 -7.89 7.29
CA GLN A 84 21.94 -8.87 6.63
C GLN A 84 21.19 -10.10 6.07
N THR A 85 20.00 -10.39 6.60
CA THR A 85 19.10 -11.45 6.10
C THR A 85 18.66 -11.20 4.66
N HIS A 86 18.57 -9.93 4.22
CA HIS A 86 18.17 -9.59 2.86
C HIS A 86 19.25 -9.93 1.84
N LEU A 87 20.52 -10.12 2.19
CA LEU A 87 21.55 -10.54 1.21
C LEU A 87 21.18 -11.83 0.46
N LYS A 88 20.37 -12.70 1.06
CA LYS A 88 19.86 -13.93 0.43
C LYS A 88 18.82 -13.68 -0.66
N LYS A 89 18.25 -12.48 -0.72
CA LYS A 89 17.24 -12.05 -1.69
C LYS A 89 17.87 -11.52 -3.00
N ALA A 90 19.19 -11.46 -3.08
CA ALA A 90 19.89 -10.93 -4.24
C ALA A 90 19.53 -11.72 -5.50
N GLY A 91 19.20 -11.01 -6.58
CA GLY A 91 18.82 -11.61 -7.86
C GLY A 91 17.34 -11.92 -8.03
N THR A 92 16.49 -11.75 -7.00
CA THR A 92 15.04 -11.75 -7.18
C THR A 92 14.64 -10.55 -8.07
N PRO A 93 13.84 -10.77 -9.13
CA PRO A 93 13.42 -9.69 -10.02
C PRO A 93 12.56 -8.66 -9.29
N THR A 94 12.66 -7.38 -9.67
CA THR A 94 11.77 -6.29 -9.21
C THR A 94 10.76 -5.88 -10.31
N MET A 95 9.96 -4.84 -10.08
CA MET A 95 8.86 -4.33 -10.94
C MET A 95 7.61 -5.20 -10.97
N GLY A 96 7.25 -5.86 -9.88
CA GLY A 96 6.02 -6.62 -9.77
C GLY A 96 4.75 -5.81 -10.05
N GLY A 97 4.78 -4.49 -9.83
CA GLY A 97 3.71 -3.57 -10.21
C GLY A 97 3.29 -3.62 -11.68
N ILE A 98 4.20 -4.01 -12.59
CA ILE A 98 3.95 -4.00 -14.05
C ILE A 98 2.83 -4.94 -14.48
N PHE A 99 2.47 -5.94 -13.67
CA PHE A 99 1.42 -6.90 -14.02
C PHE A 99 0.13 -6.70 -13.22
N PHE A 100 0.20 -6.59 -11.89
CA PHE A 100 -1.03 -6.58 -11.10
C PHE A 100 -1.75 -5.22 -11.14
N VAL A 101 -1.02 -4.11 -11.27
CA VAL A 101 -1.63 -2.76 -11.35
C VAL A 101 -2.42 -2.61 -12.65
N PRO A 102 -1.86 -2.89 -13.85
CA PRO A 102 -2.65 -2.81 -15.09
C PRO A 102 -3.83 -3.77 -15.11
N VAL A 103 -3.69 -4.99 -14.60
CA VAL A 103 -4.80 -5.95 -14.51
C VAL A 103 -5.95 -5.38 -13.69
N ALA A 104 -5.66 -4.89 -12.47
CA ALA A 104 -6.67 -4.31 -11.61
C ALA A 104 -7.35 -3.09 -12.24
N VAL A 105 -6.56 -2.19 -12.84
CA VAL A 105 -7.07 -0.98 -13.53
C VAL A 105 -7.96 -1.34 -14.72
N ILE A 106 -7.53 -2.27 -15.58
CA ILE A 106 -8.30 -2.68 -16.77
C ILE A 106 -9.63 -3.31 -16.36
N ILE A 107 -9.63 -4.22 -15.38
CA ILE A 107 -10.86 -4.87 -14.91
C ILE A 107 -11.79 -3.82 -14.28
N ALA A 108 -11.25 -2.90 -13.47
CA ALA A 108 -12.04 -1.84 -12.85
C ALA A 108 -12.71 -0.95 -13.90
N LEU A 109 -11.98 -0.51 -14.93
CA LEU A 109 -12.50 0.35 -16.01
C LEU A 109 -13.59 -0.35 -16.84
N ILE A 110 -13.41 -1.63 -17.15
CA ILE A 110 -14.41 -2.41 -17.89
C ILE A 110 -15.68 -2.57 -17.05
N TRP A 111 -15.53 -2.96 -15.77
CA TRP A 111 -16.68 -3.27 -14.92
C TRP A 111 -17.43 -2.03 -14.45
N SER A 112 -16.74 -0.91 -14.24
CA SER A 112 -17.36 0.37 -13.94
C SER A 112 -17.97 1.05 -15.17
N LYS A 113 -17.83 0.46 -16.37
CA LYS A 113 -18.27 1.03 -17.65
C LYS A 113 -17.68 2.43 -17.90
N LEU A 114 -16.39 2.58 -17.61
CA LEU A 114 -15.66 3.85 -17.75
C LEU A 114 -16.27 4.99 -16.94
N ASP A 115 -16.75 4.69 -15.73
CA ASP A 115 -17.14 5.69 -14.75
C ASP A 115 -16.07 6.80 -14.65
N PRO A 116 -16.44 8.09 -14.76
CA PRO A 116 -15.47 9.19 -14.79
C PRO A 116 -14.56 9.26 -13.56
N ALA A 117 -15.07 8.91 -12.37
CA ALA A 117 -14.27 8.89 -11.15
C ALA A 117 -13.25 7.74 -11.19
N VAL A 118 -13.66 6.58 -11.69
CA VAL A 118 -12.76 5.44 -11.91
C VAL A 118 -11.69 5.76 -12.96
N LEU A 119 -12.05 6.47 -14.03
CA LEU A 119 -11.12 6.91 -15.05
C LEU A 119 -10.06 7.85 -14.46
N ALA A 120 -10.47 8.84 -13.67
CA ALA A 120 -9.56 9.78 -13.03
C ALA A 120 -8.58 9.08 -12.07
N VAL A 121 -9.09 8.22 -11.18
CA VAL A 121 -8.24 7.42 -10.28
C VAL A 121 -7.31 6.49 -11.06
N SER A 122 -7.78 5.88 -12.15
CA SER A 122 -6.94 5.04 -13.03
C SER A 122 -5.79 5.83 -13.64
N ILE A 123 -6.04 7.05 -14.11
CA ILE A 123 -4.99 7.94 -14.65
C ILE A 123 -3.95 8.27 -13.57
N VAL A 124 -4.39 8.64 -12.36
CA VAL A 124 -3.46 8.89 -11.24
C VAL A 124 -2.64 7.64 -10.92
N THR A 125 -3.31 6.49 -10.80
CA THR A 125 -2.68 5.20 -10.49
C THR A 125 -1.58 4.86 -11.50
N LEU A 126 -1.90 4.96 -12.81
CA LEU A 126 -0.95 4.68 -13.88
C LEU A 126 0.15 5.74 -13.99
N ALA A 127 -0.12 7.00 -13.65
CA ALA A 127 0.89 8.04 -13.63
C ALA A 127 1.93 7.80 -12.50
N TYR A 128 1.48 7.45 -11.30
CA TYR A 128 2.38 7.04 -10.20
C TYR A 128 3.13 5.74 -10.50
N MET A 129 2.46 4.76 -11.13
CA MET A 129 3.10 3.55 -11.66
C MET A 129 4.20 3.92 -12.67
N GLY A 130 3.96 4.91 -13.54
CA GLY A 130 4.93 5.41 -14.50
C GLY A 130 6.17 6.01 -13.85
N ILE A 131 6.01 6.80 -12.78
CA ILE A 131 7.14 7.31 -11.99
C ILE A 131 7.96 6.15 -11.43
N GLY A 132 7.30 5.18 -10.81
CA GLY A 132 7.96 4.04 -10.19
C GLY A 132 8.65 3.14 -11.20
N TRP A 133 8.05 2.94 -12.37
CA TRP A 133 8.65 2.20 -13.46
C TRP A 133 9.92 2.86 -13.99
N ILE A 134 9.92 4.19 -14.16
CA ILE A 134 11.11 4.94 -14.56
C ILE A 134 12.22 4.78 -13.51
N ASP A 135 11.87 4.86 -12.23
CA ASP A 135 12.81 4.69 -11.11
C ASP A 135 13.46 3.30 -11.11
N ASP A 136 12.64 2.24 -11.07
CA ASP A 136 13.09 0.86 -11.08
C ASP A 136 13.93 0.57 -12.34
N TRP A 137 13.53 1.09 -13.51
CA TRP A 137 14.25 0.84 -14.77
C TRP A 137 15.62 1.51 -14.80
N GLN A 138 15.72 2.70 -14.22
CA GLN A 138 17.00 3.40 -14.09
C GLN A 138 17.96 2.63 -13.18
N ILE A 139 17.48 2.09 -12.06
CA ILE A 139 18.26 1.23 -11.14
C ILE A 139 18.84 0.03 -11.89
N LEU A 140 17.98 -0.67 -12.65
CA LEU A 140 18.39 -1.85 -13.42
C LEU A 140 19.41 -1.53 -14.51
N ARG A 141 19.20 -0.45 -15.27
CA ARG A 141 20.09 -0.04 -16.36
C ARG A 141 21.46 0.38 -15.83
N GLN A 142 21.51 1.08 -14.69
CA GLN A 142 22.75 1.57 -14.10
C GLN A 142 23.49 0.51 -13.28
N LYS A 143 22.85 -0.64 -12.98
CA LYS A 143 23.38 -1.68 -12.06
C LYS A 143 23.87 -1.07 -10.73
N SER A 144 23.15 -0.06 -10.25
CA SER A 144 23.46 0.66 -9.02
C SER A 144 22.17 0.87 -8.24
N ASN A 145 22.27 1.10 -6.93
CA ASN A 145 21.10 1.32 -6.06
C ASN A 145 20.49 2.74 -6.20
N LYS A 146 20.76 3.44 -7.31
CA LYS A 146 20.33 4.83 -7.52
C LYS A 146 19.37 4.95 -8.70
N GLY A 147 18.09 5.10 -8.39
CA GLY A 147 17.05 5.44 -9.36
C GLY A 147 16.95 6.94 -9.62
N LEU A 148 15.73 7.43 -9.81
CA LEU A 148 15.41 8.85 -9.79
C LEU A 148 15.90 9.46 -8.48
N THR A 149 16.42 10.69 -8.59
CA THR A 149 16.77 11.44 -7.39
C THR A 149 15.49 11.69 -6.55
N PRO A 150 15.58 11.66 -5.21
CA PRO A 150 14.41 11.91 -4.36
C PRO A 150 13.67 13.21 -4.68
N ARG A 151 14.41 14.26 -5.09
CA ARG A 151 13.84 15.53 -5.52
C ARG A 151 13.03 15.40 -6.81
N MET A 152 13.55 14.71 -7.82
CA MET A 152 12.83 14.51 -9.08
C MET A 152 11.59 13.66 -8.88
N LYS A 153 11.70 12.57 -8.09
CA LYS A 153 10.57 11.71 -7.73
C LYS A 153 9.45 12.54 -7.07
N LEU A 154 9.80 13.36 -6.08
CA LEU A 154 8.84 14.24 -5.40
C LEU A 154 8.21 15.28 -6.34
N ILE A 155 8.98 15.91 -7.24
CA ILE A 155 8.44 16.89 -8.21
C ILE A 155 7.40 16.24 -9.12
N LEU A 156 7.66 15.03 -9.63
CA LEU A 156 6.72 14.32 -10.48
C LEU A 156 5.45 13.92 -9.72
N GLN A 157 5.57 13.45 -8.48
CA GLN A 157 4.43 13.15 -7.62
C GLN A 157 3.58 14.40 -7.34
N ILE A 158 4.21 15.53 -7.01
CA ILE A 158 3.52 16.81 -6.79
C ILE A 158 2.83 17.29 -8.07
N ALA A 159 3.46 17.13 -9.25
CA ALA A 159 2.85 17.51 -10.52
C ALA A 159 1.56 16.73 -10.80
N ILE A 160 1.56 15.40 -10.56
CA ILE A 160 0.35 14.58 -10.66
C ILE A 160 -0.69 15.03 -9.63
N ALA A 161 -0.27 15.27 -8.39
CA ALA A 161 -1.17 15.71 -7.32
C ALA A 161 -1.86 17.03 -7.63
N VAL A 162 -1.11 18.02 -8.13
CA VAL A 162 -1.66 19.31 -8.55
C VAL A 162 -2.64 19.14 -9.70
N GLY A 163 -2.27 18.36 -10.73
CA GLY A 163 -3.17 18.08 -11.86
C GLY A 163 -4.48 17.41 -11.42
N PHE A 164 -4.39 16.42 -10.54
CA PHE A 164 -5.56 15.75 -9.97
C PHE A 164 -6.41 16.70 -9.12
N CYS A 165 -5.81 17.50 -8.24
CA CYS A 165 -6.53 18.48 -7.43
C CYS A 165 -7.25 19.54 -8.29
N ILE A 166 -6.61 20.02 -9.36
CA ILE A 166 -7.24 20.95 -10.31
C ILE A 166 -8.45 20.30 -10.98
N TRP A 167 -8.29 19.08 -11.50
CA TRP A 167 -9.41 18.37 -12.13
C TRP A 167 -10.56 18.14 -11.15
N THR A 168 -10.26 17.70 -9.92
CA THR A 168 -11.27 17.48 -8.87
C THR A 168 -11.97 18.78 -8.48
N PHE A 169 -11.24 19.89 -8.35
CA PHE A 169 -11.81 21.22 -8.07
C PHE A 169 -12.78 21.69 -9.16
N LEU A 170 -12.51 21.36 -10.43
CA LEU A 170 -13.33 21.78 -11.56
C LEU A 170 -14.54 20.87 -11.83
N THR A 171 -14.54 19.64 -11.31
CA THR A 171 -15.55 18.63 -11.66
C THR A 171 -16.43 18.19 -10.50
N GLN A 172 -15.98 18.36 -9.25
CA GLN A 172 -16.71 17.94 -8.06
C GLN A 172 -17.37 19.12 -7.35
N SER A 173 -18.38 18.83 -6.53
CA SER A 173 -19.05 19.86 -5.72
C SER A 173 -18.11 20.42 -4.65
N ALA A 174 -18.38 21.65 -4.22
CA ALA A 174 -17.64 22.28 -3.12
C ALA A 174 -17.79 21.51 -1.79
N ASP A 175 -18.82 20.66 -1.65
CA ASP A 175 -19.05 19.83 -0.46
C ASP A 175 -17.91 18.83 -0.21
N LEU A 176 -17.15 18.46 -1.25
CA LEU A 176 -15.96 17.61 -1.12
C LEU A 176 -14.91 18.21 -0.18
N THR A 177 -14.91 19.55 0.00
CA THR A 177 -13.98 20.25 0.91
C THR A 177 -14.34 20.11 2.39
N ASN A 178 -15.46 19.45 2.70
CA ASN A 178 -15.88 19.10 4.05
C ASN A 178 -15.37 17.69 4.39
N ILE A 179 -14.49 17.58 5.39
CA ILE A 179 -14.03 16.27 5.86
C ILE A 179 -14.97 15.77 6.94
N ALA A 180 -15.58 14.60 6.70
CA ALA A 180 -16.32 13.87 7.72
C ALA A 180 -15.35 13.18 8.69
N LEU A 181 -15.50 13.47 9.98
CA LEU A 181 -14.77 12.88 11.09
C LEU A 181 -15.72 11.99 11.91
N PRO A 182 -15.18 11.10 12.77
CA PRO A 182 -16.00 10.24 13.63
C PRO A 182 -16.97 11.04 14.49
N GLY A 183 -18.15 10.46 14.74
CA GLY A 183 -19.19 11.11 15.55
C GLY A 183 -19.96 12.19 14.79
N GLN A 184 -20.07 12.07 13.46
CA GLN A 184 -20.82 13.00 12.59
C GLN A 184 -20.28 14.44 12.61
N ILE A 185 -19.01 14.61 13.02
CA ILE A 185 -18.36 15.92 13.02
C ILE A 185 -17.94 16.23 11.58
N ILE A 186 -18.40 17.36 11.06
CA ILE A 186 -18.02 17.84 9.73
C ILE A 186 -17.05 19.01 9.89
N LEU A 187 -15.85 18.86 9.33
CA LEU A 187 -14.82 19.89 9.34
C LEU A 187 -14.75 20.61 7.97
N PRO A 188 -15.29 21.83 7.84
CA PRO A 188 -15.20 22.60 6.61
C PRO A 188 -13.80 23.20 6.46
N LEU A 189 -13.08 22.82 5.41
CA LEU A 189 -11.72 23.32 5.15
C LEU A 189 -11.66 24.36 4.03
N GLY A 190 -12.67 24.42 3.16
CA GLY A 190 -12.70 25.31 2.01
C GLY A 190 -11.43 25.17 1.16
N LEU A 191 -10.78 26.29 0.81
CA LEU A 191 -9.57 26.26 -0.02
C LEU A 191 -8.38 25.54 0.62
N PHE A 192 -8.32 25.46 1.96
CA PHE A 192 -7.24 24.74 2.64
C PHE A 192 -7.28 23.23 2.39
N PHE A 193 -8.45 22.69 2.01
CA PHE A 193 -8.61 21.30 1.59
C PHE A 193 -7.63 20.91 0.49
N TRP A 194 -7.39 21.77 -0.51
CA TRP A 194 -6.56 21.43 -1.66
C TRP A 194 -5.08 21.25 -1.32
N ILE A 195 -4.60 21.95 -0.29
CA ILE A 195 -3.25 21.75 0.25
C ILE A 195 -3.17 20.39 0.95
N ILE A 196 -4.18 20.06 1.77
CA ILE A 196 -4.26 18.76 2.46
C ILE A 196 -4.41 17.62 1.45
N ALA A 197 -5.26 17.75 0.44
CA ALA A 197 -5.47 16.75 -0.60
C ALA A 197 -4.17 16.48 -1.38
N GLY A 198 -3.48 17.53 -1.83
CA GLY A 198 -2.18 17.38 -2.49
C GLY A 198 -1.14 16.71 -1.59
N PHE A 199 -1.10 17.09 -0.30
CA PHE A 199 -0.23 16.45 0.68
C PHE A 199 -0.57 14.98 0.90
N VAL A 200 -1.84 14.62 1.08
CA VAL A 200 -2.32 13.25 1.30
C VAL A 200 -1.92 12.36 0.12
N LEU A 201 -2.13 12.80 -1.12
CA LEU A 201 -1.77 12.03 -2.32
C LEU A 201 -0.27 11.68 -2.35
N VAL A 202 0.58 12.68 -2.09
CA VAL A 202 2.03 12.50 -2.09
C VAL A 202 2.48 11.68 -0.87
N ALA A 203 1.92 11.96 0.31
CA ALA A 203 2.25 11.24 1.55
C ALA A 203 1.92 9.75 1.41
N GLU A 204 0.73 9.41 0.90
CA GLU A 204 0.28 8.02 0.75
C GLU A 204 1.17 7.23 -0.22
N SER A 205 1.57 7.85 -1.34
CA SER A 205 2.52 7.24 -2.29
C SER A 205 3.89 6.95 -1.68
N ASN A 206 4.42 7.85 -0.86
CA ASN A 206 5.70 7.63 -0.18
C ASN A 206 5.55 6.64 0.98
N ALA A 207 4.40 6.63 1.66
CA ALA A 207 4.14 5.73 2.78
C ALA A 207 4.06 4.26 2.36
N THR A 208 3.36 4.00 1.27
CA THR A 208 3.28 2.67 0.66
C THR A 208 4.63 2.22 0.10
N ASN A 209 5.43 3.12 -0.48
CA ASN A 209 6.81 2.84 -0.91
C ASN A 209 7.74 2.47 0.24
N LEU A 210 7.69 3.21 1.36
CA LEU A 210 8.47 2.87 2.56
C LEU A 210 8.06 1.54 3.18
N THR A 211 6.83 1.09 2.98
CA THR A 211 6.33 -0.19 3.51
C THR A 211 6.71 -1.38 2.62
N ASP A 212 7.11 -1.14 1.36
CA ASP A 212 7.58 -2.16 0.41
C ASP A 212 9.04 -2.57 0.68
N GLY A 213 9.30 -3.14 1.86
CA GLY A 213 10.63 -3.61 2.28
C GLY A 213 10.70 -5.11 2.61
N VAL A 214 9.55 -5.78 2.77
CA VAL A 214 9.45 -7.17 3.23
C VAL A 214 8.46 -7.96 2.38
N ASP A 215 8.83 -9.21 2.07
CA ASP A 215 8.06 -10.15 1.25
C ASP A 215 6.62 -10.30 1.77
N GLY A 216 5.66 -9.85 0.96
CA GLY A 216 4.24 -9.90 1.24
C GLY A 216 3.68 -8.70 1.99
N LEU A 217 4.49 -7.84 2.60
CA LEU A 217 4.00 -6.81 3.51
C LEU A 217 3.09 -5.79 2.81
N ALA A 218 3.64 -5.01 1.88
CA ALA A 218 2.93 -3.91 1.21
C ALA A 218 1.74 -4.40 0.38
N GLY A 219 1.87 -5.53 -0.33
CA GLY A 219 0.76 -6.09 -1.10
C GLY A 219 -0.38 -6.59 -0.20
N GLY A 220 -0.09 -7.24 0.92
CA GLY A 220 -1.15 -7.74 1.79
C GLY A 220 -1.84 -6.66 2.60
N THR A 221 -1.09 -5.70 3.16
CA THR A 221 -1.69 -4.54 3.84
C THR A 221 -2.43 -3.66 2.84
N GLY A 222 -1.90 -3.47 1.63
CA GLY A 222 -2.59 -2.77 0.54
C GLY A 222 -3.90 -3.45 0.16
N SER A 223 -3.90 -4.78 0.01
CA SER A 223 -5.12 -5.55 -0.29
C SER A 223 -6.22 -5.33 0.75
N LEU A 224 -5.87 -5.34 2.04
CA LEU A 224 -6.80 -5.07 3.15
C LEU A 224 -7.26 -3.61 3.17
N ALA A 225 -6.36 -2.65 2.92
CA ALA A 225 -6.68 -1.23 2.90
C ALA A 225 -7.69 -0.90 1.79
N PHE A 226 -7.47 -1.41 0.58
CA PHE A 226 -8.41 -1.27 -0.52
C PHE A 226 -9.78 -1.91 -0.22
N LEU A 227 -9.82 -3.08 0.43
CA LEU A 227 -11.11 -3.69 0.77
C LEU A 227 -11.88 -2.83 1.79
N GLY A 228 -11.19 -2.24 2.77
CA GLY A 228 -11.78 -1.28 3.71
C GLY A 228 -12.33 -0.04 2.99
N LEU A 229 -11.58 0.56 2.06
CA LEU A 229 -12.09 1.66 1.23
C LEU A 229 -13.28 1.23 0.37
N ALA A 230 -13.24 0.01 -0.20
CA ALA A 230 -14.34 -0.49 -1.02
C ALA A 230 -15.65 -0.54 -0.23
N ALA A 231 -15.61 -1.00 1.02
CA ALA A 231 -16.76 -1.02 1.90
C ALA A 231 -17.32 0.39 2.19
N LEU A 232 -16.44 1.36 2.46
CA LEU A 232 -16.84 2.77 2.63
C LEU A 232 -17.51 3.35 1.37
N MET A 233 -17.10 2.90 0.19
CA MET A 233 -17.64 3.41 -1.09
C MET A 233 -18.96 2.80 -1.50
N ALA A 234 -19.38 1.71 -0.87
CA ALA A 234 -20.35 0.84 -1.48
C ALA A 234 -21.74 1.45 -1.68
N SER A 235 -22.16 2.35 -0.78
CA SER A 235 -23.46 3.01 -0.86
C SER A 235 -23.44 4.22 -1.80
N ASN A 236 -22.32 4.94 -1.87
CA ASN A 236 -22.25 6.28 -2.47
C ASN A 236 -21.51 6.31 -3.81
N ASN A 237 -20.52 5.43 -4.01
CA ASN A 237 -19.61 5.46 -5.14
C ASN A 237 -19.33 4.03 -5.67
N PRO A 238 -20.32 3.38 -6.30
CA PRO A 238 -20.18 1.99 -6.75
C PRO A 238 -19.04 1.78 -7.75
N GLY A 239 -18.74 2.78 -8.59
CA GLY A 239 -17.57 2.75 -9.49
C GLY A 239 -16.25 2.66 -8.73
N LEU A 240 -16.04 3.53 -7.73
CA LEU A 240 -14.83 3.51 -6.89
C LEU A 240 -14.77 2.27 -6.00
N MET A 241 -15.91 1.77 -5.51
CA MET A 241 -15.99 0.48 -4.82
C MET A 241 -15.42 -0.64 -5.69
N ILE A 242 -15.85 -0.74 -6.96
CA ILE A 242 -15.35 -1.73 -7.91
C ILE A 242 -13.84 -1.57 -8.12
N PHE A 243 -13.35 -0.33 -8.28
CA PHE A 243 -11.91 -0.08 -8.43
C PHE A 243 -11.12 -0.56 -7.21
N CYS A 244 -11.56 -0.22 -6.00
CA CYS A 244 -10.96 -0.70 -4.75
C CYS A 244 -10.97 -2.22 -4.67
N ALA A 245 -12.08 -2.89 -4.97
CA ALA A 245 -12.16 -4.34 -4.98
C ALA A 245 -11.18 -4.96 -5.99
N CYS A 246 -11.05 -4.37 -7.19
CA CYS A 246 -10.09 -4.81 -8.21
C CYS A 246 -8.64 -4.62 -7.75
N MET A 247 -8.30 -3.49 -7.12
CA MET A 247 -6.95 -3.25 -6.57
C MET A 247 -6.64 -4.18 -5.40
N SER A 248 -7.62 -4.42 -4.53
CA SER A 248 -7.52 -5.41 -3.45
C SER A 248 -7.21 -6.80 -3.99
N GLY A 249 -7.94 -7.22 -5.03
CA GLY A 249 -7.73 -8.47 -5.74
C GLY A 249 -6.38 -8.53 -6.44
N GLY A 250 -5.98 -7.46 -7.15
CA GLY A 250 -4.69 -7.40 -7.84
C GLY A 250 -3.53 -7.59 -6.88
N CYS A 251 -3.58 -6.93 -5.73
CA CYS A 251 -2.62 -7.11 -4.64
C CYS A 251 -2.61 -8.56 -4.13
N LEU A 252 -3.77 -9.17 -3.90
CA LEU A 252 -3.86 -10.58 -3.47
C LEU A 252 -3.22 -11.53 -4.51
N GLY A 253 -3.49 -11.31 -5.80
CA GLY A 253 -2.89 -12.08 -6.89
C GLY A 253 -1.36 -11.89 -6.99
N PHE A 254 -0.87 -10.67 -6.74
CA PHE A 254 0.56 -10.38 -6.63
C PHE A 254 1.23 -11.12 -5.47
N ILE A 255 0.58 -11.23 -4.31
CA ILE A 255 1.11 -11.94 -3.13
C ILE A 255 1.39 -13.42 -3.40
N VAL A 256 0.73 -14.06 -4.37
CA VAL A 256 1.08 -15.42 -4.81
C VAL A 256 2.56 -15.54 -5.20
N HIS A 257 3.10 -14.47 -5.81
CA HIS A 257 4.47 -14.39 -6.30
C HIS A 257 5.42 -13.65 -5.34
N ASN A 258 4.89 -12.84 -4.42
CA ASN A 258 5.66 -11.99 -3.50
C ASN A 258 5.67 -12.48 -2.04
N ARG A 259 4.85 -13.46 -1.66
CA ARG A 259 4.91 -14.11 -0.34
C ARG A 259 6.31 -14.67 -0.07
N ASN A 260 6.73 -14.69 1.19
CA ASN A 260 8.04 -15.20 1.59
C ASN A 260 8.23 -16.71 1.26
N PRO A 261 9.30 -17.12 0.54
CA PRO A 261 10.27 -16.27 -0.14
C PRO A 261 9.74 -15.73 -1.48
N ALA A 262 9.89 -14.43 -1.72
CA ALA A 262 9.39 -13.78 -2.93
C ALA A 262 10.10 -14.27 -4.20
N THR A 263 9.32 -14.45 -5.26
CA THR A 263 9.81 -14.70 -6.62
C THR A 263 9.91 -13.43 -7.47
N VAL A 264 9.27 -12.35 -7.01
CA VAL A 264 9.33 -10.99 -7.56
C VAL A 264 9.03 -9.97 -6.46
N PHE A 265 9.73 -8.83 -6.47
CA PHE A 265 9.45 -7.68 -5.59
C PHE A 265 8.50 -6.69 -6.25
N MET A 266 7.72 -5.96 -5.45
CA MET A 266 6.73 -5.01 -5.95
C MET A 266 7.43 -3.84 -6.66
N GLY A 267 8.47 -3.29 -6.01
CA GLY A 267 9.26 -2.18 -6.52
C GLY A 267 8.48 -0.87 -6.46
N ASP A 268 9.15 0.21 -6.83
CA ASP A 268 8.53 1.53 -6.90
C ASP A 268 7.37 1.56 -7.91
N THR A 269 7.47 0.75 -8.97
CA THR A 269 6.43 0.56 -9.99
C THR A 269 5.07 0.22 -9.35
N GLY A 270 5.05 -0.69 -8.37
CA GLY A 270 3.82 -1.11 -7.72
C GLY A 270 3.48 -0.25 -6.52
N SER A 271 4.46 0.01 -5.64
CA SER A 271 4.20 0.66 -4.36
C SER A 271 3.71 2.11 -4.52
N LEU A 272 4.32 2.90 -5.43
CA LEU A 272 3.83 4.25 -5.71
C LEU A 272 2.42 4.25 -6.29
N ALA A 273 2.08 3.26 -7.13
CA ALA A 273 0.75 3.14 -7.70
C ALA A 273 -0.30 2.82 -6.63
N LEU A 274 0.03 1.94 -5.66
CA LEU A 274 -0.85 1.67 -4.52
C LEU A 274 -1.16 2.94 -3.75
N GLY A 275 -0.13 3.67 -3.30
CA GLY A 275 -0.39 4.85 -2.48
C GLY A 275 -1.01 6.00 -3.25
N GLY A 276 -0.61 6.23 -4.51
CA GLY A 276 -1.24 7.24 -5.36
C GLY A 276 -2.74 6.95 -5.58
N SER A 277 -3.11 5.68 -5.76
CA SER A 277 -4.51 5.28 -5.92
C SER A 277 -5.32 5.36 -4.62
N LEU A 278 -4.78 4.89 -3.48
CA LEU A 278 -5.39 5.06 -2.16
C LEU A 278 -5.67 6.54 -1.87
N GLY A 279 -4.67 7.40 -2.05
CA GLY A 279 -4.80 8.84 -1.89
C GLY A 279 -5.88 9.43 -2.79
N ALA A 280 -5.88 9.09 -4.09
CA ALA A 280 -6.83 9.63 -5.05
C ALA A 280 -8.28 9.25 -4.69
N ILE A 281 -8.49 7.99 -4.30
CA ILE A 281 -9.80 7.48 -3.90
C ILE A 281 -10.28 8.16 -2.64
N GLY A 282 -9.44 8.25 -1.59
CA GLY A 282 -9.82 8.89 -0.33
C GLY A 282 -10.20 10.37 -0.50
N ILE A 283 -9.49 11.08 -1.38
CA ILE A 283 -9.81 12.48 -1.72
C ILE A 283 -11.11 12.57 -2.54
N LEU A 284 -11.21 11.84 -3.66
CA LEU A 284 -12.33 11.96 -4.60
C LEU A 284 -13.65 11.48 -4.01
N SER A 285 -13.59 10.52 -3.09
CA SER A 285 -14.77 10.02 -2.40
C SER A 285 -15.20 10.83 -1.18
N GLY A 286 -14.41 11.82 -0.74
CA GLY A 286 -14.65 12.54 0.51
C GLY A 286 -14.35 11.73 1.79
N HIS A 287 -13.69 10.57 1.69
CA HIS A 287 -13.37 9.69 2.82
C HIS A 287 -11.91 9.81 3.27
N VAL A 288 -11.36 11.03 3.34
CA VAL A 288 -9.96 11.27 3.76
C VAL A 288 -9.68 10.69 5.15
N TRP A 289 -10.65 10.75 6.07
CA TRP A 289 -10.54 10.13 7.39
C TRP A 289 -10.52 8.59 7.32
N GLY A 290 -11.42 8.00 6.53
CA GLY A 290 -11.45 6.56 6.29
C GLY A 290 -10.14 6.05 5.67
N LEU A 291 -9.59 6.80 4.70
CA LEU A 291 -8.27 6.57 4.13
C LEU A 291 -7.17 6.56 5.21
N PHE A 292 -7.15 7.56 6.09
CA PHE A 292 -6.18 7.61 7.18
C PHE A 292 -6.22 6.35 8.07
N LEU A 293 -7.42 5.85 8.37
CA LEU A 293 -7.59 4.64 9.18
C LEU A 293 -7.11 3.38 8.45
N VAL A 294 -7.60 3.12 7.24
CA VAL A 294 -7.22 1.91 6.48
C VAL A 294 -5.75 1.89 6.06
N SER A 295 -5.12 3.06 5.97
CA SER A 295 -3.69 3.24 5.71
C SER A 295 -2.85 3.35 6.99
N GLY A 296 -3.41 3.05 8.16
CA GLY A 296 -2.74 3.24 9.45
C GLY A 296 -1.38 2.53 9.56
N ILE A 297 -1.21 1.35 8.93
CA ILE A 297 0.10 0.69 8.83
C ILE A 297 1.10 1.54 8.03
N PHE A 298 0.72 2.00 6.84
CA PHE A 298 1.58 2.84 5.99
C PHE A 298 1.94 4.15 6.70
N PHE A 299 0.98 4.73 7.42
CA PHE A 299 1.20 5.91 8.24
C PHE A 299 2.22 5.66 9.36
N VAL A 300 2.09 4.58 10.13
CA VAL A 300 3.02 4.25 11.23
C VAL A 300 4.42 3.95 10.69
N GLU A 301 4.54 3.25 9.57
CA GLU A 301 5.82 3.01 8.90
C GLU A 301 6.47 4.34 8.49
N SER A 302 5.72 5.26 7.89
CA SER A 302 6.20 6.59 7.53
C SER A 302 6.61 7.42 8.75
N LEU A 303 5.78 7.41 9.80
CA LEU A 303 6.05 8.13 11.04
C LEU A 303 7.32 7.63 11.72
N SER A 304 7.60 6.32 11.66
CA SER A 304 8.83 5.73 12.18
C SER A 304 10.08 6.29 11.49
N VAL A 305 10.02 6.49 10.17
CA VAL A 305 11.11 7.07 9.38
C VAL A 305 11.28 8.56 9.70
N ILE A 306 10.18 9.31 9.75
CA ILE A 306 10.20 10.73 10.09
C ILE A 306 10.78 10.95 11.49
N ALA A 307 10.34 10.17 12.48
CA ALA A 307 10.84 10.22 13.85
C ALA A 307 12.34 9.86 13.91
N GLN A 308 12.76 8.79 13.23
CA GLN A 308 14.16 8.36 13.16
C GLN A 308 15.07 9.46 12.58
N VAL A 309 14.69 10.03 11.43
CA VAL A 309 15.49 11.06 10.76
C VAL A 309 15.52 12.36 11.57
N SER A 310 14.39 12.75 12.16
CA SER A 310 14.30 13.97 12.98
C SER A 310 15.14 13.84 14.25
N TYR A 311 15.06 12.71 14.94
CA TYR A 311 15.87 12.44 16.13
C TYR A 311 17.36 12.37 15.82
N TYR A 312 17.75 11.72 14.72
CA TYR A 312 19.14 11.65 14.29
C TYR A 312 19.72 13.05 14.01
N LYS A 313 18.95 13.93 13.35
CA LYS A 313 19.36 15.31 13.10
C LYS A 313 19.45 16.14 14.39
N ALA A 314 18.48 16.00 15.29
CA ALA A 314 18.42 16.75 16.54
C ALA A 314 19.51 16.35 17.55
N THR A 315 19.99 15.11 17.51
CA THR A 315 21.01 14.58 18.43
C THR A 315 22.42 14.53 17.82
N LYS A 316 22.60 15.15 16.65
CA LYS A 316 23.88 15.16 15.92
C LYS A 316 24.94 15.92 16.71
N GLY A 317 25.99 15.21 17.14
CA GLY A 317 27.11 15.79 17.87
C GLY A 317 28.10 16.55 16.97
N PRO A 318 29.16 17.14 17.56
CA PRO A 318 30.25 17.79 16.83
C PRO A 318 31.01 16.84 15.88
N ASP A 319 30.99 15.54 16.17
CA ASP A 319 31.55 14.46 15.33
C ASP A 319 30.69 14.16 14.08
N GLY A 320 29.54 14.82 13.96
CA GLY A 320 28.61 14.63 12.86
C GLY A 320 27.75 13.38 12.95
N LYS A 321 27.77 12.64 14.07
CA LYS A 321 26.94 11.44 14.24
C LYS A 321 25.76 11.73 15.17
N GLY A 322 24.56 11.43 14.68
CA GLY A 322 23.33 11.44 15.47
C GLY A 322 23.12 10.13 16.21
N LYS A 323 22.31 10.18 17.28
CA LYS A 323 21.79 8.97 17.94
C LYS A 323 20.63 8.42 17.12
N ARG A 324 20.45 7.10 17.16
CA ARG A 324 19.33 6.40 16.53
C ARG A 324 18.23 6.16 17.55
N LEU A 325 16.97 6.45 17.20
CA LEU A 325 15.80 6.21 18.06
C LEU A 325 15.40 4.73 17.96
N LEU A 326 15.24 4.25 16.73
CA LEU A 326 14.99 2.86 16.37
C LEU A 326 16.29 2.21 15.90
N LYS A 327 16.41 0.89 16.07
CA LYS A 327 17.55 0.10 15.56
C LYS A 327 17.77 0.34 14.06
N MET A 328 16.67 0.35 13.31
CA MET A 328 16.60 0.74 11.90
C MET A 328 15.17 1.21 11.63
N ALA A 329 15.01 2.21 10.75
CA ALA A 329 13.71 2.56 10.20
C ALA A 329 13.64 2.02 8.76
N PRO A 330 12.46 1.62 8.25
CA PRO A 330 11.12 1.75 8.87
C PRO A 330 10.85 0.76 10.03
N LEU A 331 9.65 0.81 10.63
CA LEU A 331 9.30 0.08 11.85
C LEU A 331 9.42 -1.44 11.66
N HIS A 332 9.05 -1.98 10.51
CA HIS A 332 9.23 -3.41 10.23
C HIS A 332 10.71 -3.85 10.33
N HIS A 333 11.67 -3.05 9.86
CA HIS A 333 13.11 -3.37 10.03
C HIS A 333 13.58 -3.21 11.48
N HIS A 334 13.00 -2.29 12.25
CA HIS A 334 13.25 -2.23 13.69
C HIS A 334 12.85 -3.53 14.40
N LEU A 335 11.71 -4.10 14.01
CA LEU A 335 11.20 -5.36 14.54
C LEU A 335 12.07 -6.56 14.13
N GLU A 336 12.53 -6.59 12.87
CA GLU A 336 13.50 -7.59 12.38
C GLU A 336 14.78 -7.60 13.23
N LEU A 337 15.39 -6.42 13.43
CA LEU A 337 16.59 -6.26 14.28
C LEU A 337 16.30 -6.43 15.78
N SER A 338 15.02 -6.58 16.15
CA SER A 338 14.58 -6.95 17.50
C SER A 338 14.27 -8.44 17.65
N GLY A 339 14.56 -9.25 16.63
CA GLY A 339 14.50 -10.70 16.70
C GLY A 339 13.21 -11.31 16.14
N TRP A 340 12.29 -10.49 15.62
CA TRP A 340 11.09 -10.98 14.95
C TRP A 340 11.43 -11.51 13.56
N ALA A 341 10.84 -12.64 13.17
CA ALA A 341 10.91 -13.08 11.79
C ALA A 341 10.05 -12.18 10.89
N GLU A 342 10.48 -11.95 9.65
CA GLU A 342 9.73 -11.19 8.63
C GLU A 342 8.25 -11.62 8.55
N THR A 343 8.00 -12.93 8.51
CA THR A 343 6.65 -13.48 8.43
C THR A 343 5.80 -13.25 9.69
N GLN A 344 6.42 -13.14 10.87
CA GLN A 344 5.69 -12.77 12.10
C GLN A 344 5.24 -11.30 12.04
N ILE A 345 6.09 -10.42 11.52
CA ILE A 345 5.79 -8.99 11.34
C ILE A 345 4.65 -8.83 10.34
N VAL A 346 4.75 -9.48 9.18
CA VAL A 346 3.71 -9.45 8.13
C VAL A 346 2.37 -9.96 8.67
N GLY A 347 2.37 -11.11 9.36
CA GLY A 347 1.15 -11.66 9.95
C GLY A 347 0.50 -10.73 10.98
N LEU A 348 1.30 -10.10 11.84
CA LEU A 348 0.81 -9.11 12.80
C LEU A 348 0.21 -7.89 12.09
N PHE A 349 0.87 -7.38 11.07
CA PHE A 349 0.42 -6.20 10.35
C PHE A 349 -0.87 -6.46 9.55
N TYR A 350 -1.06 -7.68 9.03
CA TYR A 350 -2.34 -8.06 8.43
C TYR A 350 -3.48 -8.03 9.45
N LEU A 351 -3.26 -8.57 10.65
CA LEU A 351 -4.29 -8.56 11.70
C LEU A 351 -4.64 -7.13 12.14
N ILE A 352 -3.62 -6.29 12.34
CA ILE A 352 -3.81 -4.88 12.68
C ILE A 352 -4.57 -4.16 11.56
N ASN A 353 -4.15 -4.34 10.29
CA ASN A 353 -4.79 -3.64 9.18
C ASN A 353 -6.23 -4.10 8.92
N ALA A 354 -6.53 -5.39 9.14
CA ALA A 354 -7.91 -5.88 9.10
C ALA A 354 -8.76 -5.21 10.19
N GLY A 355 -8.23 -5.06 11.41
CA GLY A 355 -8.90 -4.32 12.48
C GLY A 355 -9.11 -2.84 12.15
N LEU A 356 -8.12 -2.19 11.53
CA LEU A 356 -8.23 -0.80 11.06
C LEU A 356 -9.28 -0.64 9.96
N ALA A 357 -9.40 -1.61 9.04
CA ALA A 357 -10.45 -1.62 8.03
C ALA A 357 -11.85 -1.72 8.64
N VAL A 358 -12.02 -2.57 9.66
CA VAL A 358 -13.27 -2.66 10.44
C VAL A 358 -13.56 -1.34 11.16
N LEU A 359 -12.55 -0.76 11.81
CA LEU A 359 -12.69 0.51 12.52
C LEU A 359 -13.12 1.64 11.57
N ALA A 360 -12.54 1.70 10.36
CA ALA A 360 -12.89 2.70 9.36
C ALA A 360 -14.38 2.64 9.00
N VAL A 361 -14.90 1.45 8.70
CA VAL A 361 -16.30 1.22 8.30
C VAL A 361 -17.29 1.46 9.44
N ILE A 362 -16.92 1.17 10.69
CA ILE A 362 -17.78 1.44 11.85
C ILE A 362 -17.77 2.93 12.22
N SER A 363 -16.69 3.64 11.90
CA SER A 363 -16.53 5.06 12.24
C SER A 363 -17.12 6.04 11.23
N SER A 364 -17.47 5.55 10.02
CA SER A 364 -18.15 6.33 8.97
C SER A 364 -19.64 6.36 9.21
#